data_AF-A0A2N2V4W3-F1
#
_entry.id   AF-A0A2N2V4W3-F1
#
_cell.length_a   1.000
_cell.length_b   1.000
_cell.length_c   1.000
_cell.angle_alpha   90.00
_cell.angle_beta   90.00
_cell.angle_gamma   90.00
#
_symmetry.space_group_name_H-M   'P 1'
#
loop_
_entity.id
_entity.type
_entity.pdbx_description
1 polymer ?
#
loop_
_entity_poly.entity_id
_entity_poly.type
_entity_poly.pdbx_seq_one_letter_code
_entity_poly.pdbx_strand_id
1 'polypeptide(L)'
;MSLNLPQGVQITGPIKPGYESILTFEALELVAKLHRACEARRQELLKARVARQARIDAGEMPDFLPETAHIRAGDWKVAPVPPAL
;
A
#
# COMPACT_ATOMS: atom_id res chain seq x y z
N MET A 1 -29.00 -2.51 11.97
CA MET A 1 -27.90 -3.33 12.51
C MET A 1 -26.78 -2.41 12.89
N SER A 2 -26.31 -2.45 14.13
CA SER A 2 -25.14 -1.70 14.59
C SER A 2 -23.89 -2.57 14.42
N LEU A 3 -22.92 -2.12 13.61
CA LEU A 3 -21.63 -2.79 13.50
C LEU A 3 -20.79 -2.46 14.74
N ASN A 4 -20.17 -3.49 15.33
CA ASN A 4 -19.11 -3.28 16.32
C ASN A 4 -17.83 -2.89 15.57
N LEU A 5 -17.28 -1.71 15.84
CA LEU A 5 -16.13 -1.16 15.11
C LEU A 5 -14.88 -1.12 16.01
N PRO A 6 -13.70 -1.48 15.48
CA PRO A 6 -12.43 -1.27 16.19
C PRO A 6 -12.15 0.22 16.45
N GLN A 7 -11.30 0.51 17.43
CA GLN A 7 -10.93 1.88 17.79
C GLN A 7 -10.42 2.69 16.58
N GLY A 8 -10.98 3.88 16.39
CA GLY A 8 -10.56 4.80 15.33
C GLY A 8 -11.01 4.39 13.92
N VAL A 9 -11.90 3.41 13.79
CA VAL A 9 -12.53 3.03 12.53
C VAL A 9 -13.88 3.71 12.41
N GLN A 10 -14.16 4.33 11.26
CA GLN A 10 -15.45 4.89 10.90
C GLN A 10 -15.86 4.39 9.52
N ILE A 11 -17.12 3.98 9.38
CA ILE A 11 -17.72 3.70 8.07
C ILE A 11 -18.61 4.88 7.68
N THR A 12 -18.26 5.56 6.59
CA THR A 12 -18.97 6.77 6.13
C THR A 12 -20.01 6.48 5.05
N GLY A 13 -19.95 5.30 4.42
CA GLY A 13 -20.92 4.84 3.43
C GLY A 13 -22.13 4.13 4.04
N PRO A 14 -23.24 3.97 3.28
CA PRO A 14 -24.40 3.22 3.74
C PRO A 14 -24.09 1.73 3.89
N ILE A 15 -24.54 1.12 4.99
CA ILE A 15 -24.46 -0.33 5.20
C ILE A 15 -25.68 -1.01 4.57
N LYS A 16 -25.43 -1.93 3.64
CA LYS A 16 -26.46 -2.73 2.97
C LYS A 16 -26.49 -4.16 3.51
N PRO A 17 -27.62 -4.88 3.42
CA PRO A 17 -27.69 -6.28 3.81
C PRO A 17 -26.57 -7.11 3.15
N GLY A 18 -25.93 -7.98 3.93
CA GLY A 18 -24.80 -8.79 3.52
C GLY A 18 -23.43 -8.16 3.79
N TYR A 19 -23.33 -6.85 4.01
CA TYR A 19 -22.04 -6.19 4.29
C TYR A 19 -21.44 -6.63 5.62
N GLU A 20 -22.28 -6.99 6.59
CA GLU A 20 -21.87 -7.54 7.88
C GLU A 20 -21.01 -8.80 7.77
N SER A 21 -21.14 -9.56 6.67
CA SER A 21 -20.31 -10.74 6.42
C SER A 21 -18.87 -10.41 5.99
N ILE A 22 -18.65 -9.20 5.49
CA ILE A 22 -17.34 -8.71 5.01
C ILE A 22 -16.72 -7.74 6.02
N LEU A 23 -17.54 -6.82 6.55
CA LEU A 23 -17.15 -5.80 7.52
C LEU A 23 -17.26 -6.36 8.95
N THR A 24 -16.76 -7.57 9.16
CA THR A 24 -16.67 -8.17 10.50
C THR A 24 -15.69 -7.38 11.36
N PHE A 25 -15.81 -7.50 12.68
CA PHE A 25 -14.93 -6.81 13.60
C PHE A 25 -13.46 -7.19 13.36
N GLU A 26 -13.17 -8.48 13.18
CA GLU A 26 -11.83 -9.03 12.96
C GLU A 26 -11.23 -8.56 11.63
N ALA A 27 -12.04 -8.51 10.56
CA ALA A 27 -11.60 -7.99 9.26
C ALA A 27 -11.25 -6.50 9.34
N LEU A 28 -12.10 -5.71 10.00
CA LEU A 28 -11.85 -4.29 10.24
C LEU A 28 -10.65 -4.07 11.17
N GLU A 29 -10.41 -4.95 12.13
CA GLU A 29 -9.24 -4.88 13.00
C GLU A 29 -7.95 -5.09 12.22
N LEU A 30 -7.93 -6.06 11.31
CA LEU A 30 -6.81 -6.27 10.39
C LEU A 30 -6.55 -5.02 9.53
N VAL A 31 -7.61 -4.44 8.94
CA VAL A 31 -7.49 -3.22 8.14
C VAL A 31 -6.94 -2.07 8.98
N ALA A 32 -7.41 -1.90 10.22
CA ALA A 32 -6.91 -0.87 11.12
C ALA A 32 -5.43 -1.08 11.47
N LYS A 33 -4.99 -2.32 11.71
CA LYS A 33 -3.57 -2.66 11.94
C LYS A 33 -2.72 -2.31 10.72
N LEU A 34 -3.14 -2.70 9.52
CA LEU A 34 -2.44 -2.39 8.28
C LEU A 34 -2.35 -0.88 8.02
N HIS A 35 -3.44 -0.15 8.21
CA HIS A 35 -3.46 1.29 8.05
C HIS A 35 -2.46 1.98 9.00
N ARG A 36 -2.49 1.64 10.28
CA ARG A 36 -1.56 2.20 11.28
C ARG A 36 -0.10 1.90 10.95
N ALA A 37 0.19 0.71 10.42
CA ALA A 37 1.55 0.30 10.08
C ALA A 37 2.06 0.96 8.77
N CYS A 38 1.20 1.16 7.77
CA CYS A 38 1.63 1.47 6.42
C CYS A 38 1.28 2.90 5.94
N GLU A 39 0.30 3.57 6.55
CA GLU A 39 -0.23 4.84 6.04
C GLU A 39 0.81 5.96 6.01
N ALA A 40 1.60 6.12 7.09
CA ALA A 40 2.63 7.16 7.15
C ALA A 40 3.63 7.01 5.99
N ARG A 41 4.13 5.79 5.77
CA ARG A 41 5.04 5.49 4.66
C ARG A 41 4.38 5.70 3.30
N ARG A 42 3.10 5.34 3.14
CA ARG A 42 2.35 5.59 1.90
C ARG A 42 2.31 7.08 1.56
N GLN A 43 2.06 7.94 2.55
CA GLN A 43 2.04 9.39 2.37
C GLN A 43 3.42 9.96 2.00
N GLU A 44 4.49 9.49 2.64
CA GLU A 44 5.87 9.85 2.27
C GLU A 44 6.17 9.52 0.81
N LEU A 45 5.79 8.32 0.36
CA LEU A 45 6.01 7.87 -1.01
C LEU A 45 5.21 8.70 -2.03
N LEU A 46 3.99 9.11 -1.69
CA LEU A 46 3.22 10.03 -2.54
C LEU A 46 3.90 11.40 -2.67
N LYS A 47 4.41 11.95 -1.58
CA LYS A 47 5.19 13.20 -1.61
C LYS A 47 6.47 13.05 -2.44
N ALA A 48 7.16 11.92 -2.29
CA ALA A 48 8.36 11.62 -3.08
C ALA A 48 8.07 11.54 -4.59
N ARG A 49 6.90 11.05 -4.99
CA ARG A 49 6.45 11.07 -6.41
C ARG A 49 6.30 12.49 -6.93
N VAL A 50 5.66 13.38 -6.17
CA VAL A 50 5.52 14.80 -6.55
C VAL A 50 6.90 15.45 -6.70
N ALA A 51 7.80 15.22 -5.73
CA ALA A 51 9.15 15.76 -5.78
C ALA A 51 9.95 15.22 -6.98
N ARG A 52 9.82 13.93 -7.30
CA ARG A 52 10.47 13.33 -8.48
C ARG A 52 9.94 13.95 -9.77
N GLN A 53 8.63 14.13 -9.89
CA GLN A 53 8.01 14.73 -11.07
C GLN A 53 8.52 16.16 -11.29
N ALA A 54 8.60 16.98 -10.25
CA ALA A 54 9.12 18.35 -10.35
C ALA A 54 10.56 18.41 -10.89
N ARG A 55 11.42 17.43 -10.56
CA ARG A 55 12.77 17.36 -11.13
C ARG A 55 12.76 16.96 -12.60
N ILE A 56 11.87 16.04 -12.99
CA ILE A 56 11.69 15.65 -14.39
C ILE A 56 11.21 16.84 -15.21
N ASP A 57 10.24 17.60 -14.72
CA ASP A 57 9.72 18.79 -15.39
C ASP A 57 10.80 19.89 -15.52
N ALA A 58 11.77 19.93 -14.60
CA ALA A 58 12.94 20.80 -14.66
C ALA A 58 14.06 20.28 -15.60
N GLY A 59 13.84 19.17 -16.31
CA GLY A 59 14.75 18.61 -17.30
C GLY A 59 15.55 17.38 -16.86
N GLU A 60 15.36 16.87 -15.64
CA GLU A 60 15.98 15.60 -15.22
C GLU A 60 15.30 14.41 -15.92
N MET A 61 15.90 13.87 -16.98
CA MET A 61 15.33 12.69 -17.64
C MET A 61 15.56 11.40 -16.81
N PRO A 62 14.58 10.49 -16.71
CA PRO A 62 14.77 9.20 -16.07
C PRO A 62 15.85 8.36 -16.78
N ASP A 63 16.74 7.77 -15.98
CA ASP A 63 17.74 6.80 -16.44
C ASP A 63 18.04 5.79 -15.30
N PHE A 64 18.84 4.77 -15.58
CA PHE A 64 19.23 3.75 -14.62
C PHE A 64 20.00 4.35 -13.44
N LEU A 65 19.53 4.06 -12.23
CA LEU A 65 20.20 4.49 -11.01
C LEU A 65 21.56 3.76 -10.86
N PRO A 66 22.68 4.49 -10.71
CA PRO A 66 23.98 3.86 -10.49
C PRO A 66 24.05 3.07 -9.18
N GLU A 67 23.38 3.54 -8.12
CA GLU A 67 23.37 2.91 -6.80
C GLU A 67 22.82 1.48 -6.79
N THR A 68 21.93 1.13 -7.73
CA THR A 68 21.34 -0.21 -7.87
C THR A 68 21.98 -1.06 -8.98
N ALA A 69 23.11 -0.62 -9.56
CA ALA A 69 23.79 -1.37 -10.63
C ALA A 69 24.19 -2.79 -10.21
N HIS A 70 24.66 -2.95 -8.97
CA HIS A 70 25.05 -4.25 -8.42
C HIS A 70 23.88 -5.25 -8.31
N ILE A 71 22.65 -4.76 -8.09
CA ILE A 71 21.44 -5.61 -8.07
C ILE A 71 21.13 -6.11 -9.49
N ARG A 72 21.26 -5.23 -10.49
CA ARG A 72 21.01 -5.58 -11.90
C ARG A 72 22.04 -6.56 -12.47
N ALA A 73 23.28 -6.47 -11.99
CA ALA A 73 24.38 -7.35 -12.39
C ALA A 73 24.44 -8.67 -11.60
N GLY A 74 23.66 -8.82 -10.53
CA GLY A 74 23.64 -10.01 -9.69
C GLY A 74 22.88 -11.17 -10.31
N ASP A 75 23.29 -12.41 -9.98
CA ASP A 75 22.56 -13.62 -10.33
C ASP A 75 21.55 -13.97 -9.22
N TRP A 76 20.30 -13.52 -9.40
CA TRP A 76 19.22 -13.77 -8.46
C TRP A 76 17.90 -14.09 -9.18
N LYS A 77 16.99 -14.73 -8.46
CA LYS A 77 15.64 -15.05 -8.92
C LYS A 77 14.64 -14.68 -7.82
N VAL A 78 13.40 -14.40 -8.22
CA VAL A 78 12.28 -14.25 -7.28
C VAL A 78 12.04 -15.55 -6.50
N ALA A 79 11.26 -15.48 -5.43
CA ALA A 79 10.84 -16.65 -4.67
C ALA A 79 10.09 -17.66 -5.57
N PRO A 80 10.11 -18.97 -5.24
CA PRO A 80 9.40 -19.99 -6.00
C PRO A 80 7.93 -19.65 -6.23
N VAL A 81 7.46 -19.90 -7.45
CA VAL A 81 6.06 -19.67 -7.82
C VAL A 81 5.18 -20.75 -7.16
N PRO A 82 4.08 -20.39 -6.47
CA PRO A 82 3.13 -21.35 -5.94
C PRO A 82 2.50 -22.19 -7.07
N PRO A 83 2.17 -23.48 -6.86
CA PRO A 83 1.58 -24.33 -7.92
C PRO A 83 0.26 -23.82 -8.51
N ALA A 84 -0.45 -22.95 -7.79
CA ALA A 84 -1.75 -22.41 -8.18
C ALA A 84 -1.66 -21.05 -8.90
N LEU A 85 -0.45 -20.55 -9.15
CA LEU A 85 -0.16 -19.32 -9.91
C LEU A 85 0.62 -19.67 -11.19
#